data_AF-A0A6A3M219-F1
#
_entry.id   AF-A0A6A3M219-F1
#
_cell.length_a   1.000
_cell.length_b   1.000
_cell.length_c   1.000
_cell.angle_alpha   90.00
_cell.angle_beta   90.00
_cell.angle_gamma   90.00
#
_symmetry.space_group_name_H-M   'P 1'
#
loop_
_entity.id
_entity.type
_entity.pdbx_description
1 polymer ?
#
loop_
_entity_poly.entity_id
_entity_poly.type
_entity_poly.pdbx_seq_one_letter_code
_entity_poly.pdbx_strand_id
1 'polypeptide(L)'
;MLAGHLMSATLLLASSFMVTLKAASDFGYTSSGGSWVITSGDGLTITMDQDTCDITSMLLNDSELQYSAKNTHVNSGLGSVTSSLQTLDDSTIQITCKTTGLEQTYLFRPNENAIYMGTYHTTDVDLAELRFLARLDRTVVNSAMLNASDTVGMSAIEATDVYSDDDGVTASKFYSGIPFIEDQVHGVTSEAGGVYFIMSDYAYEKSVGGPFFRDINNKFDVANELTFYMFSDHTRTEDYRYGFHGPYALVFTDGSAPSTSDVDFDFFQDLDLTGFTAETERGTVKGTITDTNSVLGSSDVVVTFSNADAQYWVSVGSNATTFTSPLMRPGTYNATVYKKQLAVGSDSVVVTEGSTTKKTLKVTYELESSPIWRIGEWDGTPDGFLNAANVHKMHPSDSRLDTWTESLTFTPGTDDDSTFPMAMFRAVNDPITLSFTLSSAQAAEPRTLKIGLTLAQSSGRCSVTVNSDWTAKVPASVAVSTRGVTRGVTLGNYMLYEYIIPTSALVTGTNKIELSIASGSTDPSEKWLSASVVFDALELV
;
A
#
# COMPACT_ATOMS: atom_id res chain seq x y z
N MET A 1 39.94 22.65 66.24
CA MET A 1 38.59 23.10 66.61
C MET A 1 37.77 23.16 65.34
N LEU A 2 36.69 22.39 65.30
CA LEU A 2 35.65 22.41 64.27
C LEU A 2 34.82 23.70 64.35
N ALA A 3 34.41 24.21 63.19
CA ALA A 3 33.11 24.84 62.86
C ALA A 3 33.32 25.56 61.52
N GLY A 4 32.67 25.22 60.40
CA GLY A 4 31.25 24.94 60.23
C GLY A 4 30.64 26.15 59.52
N HIS A 5 30.49 26.12 58.20
CA HIS A 5 29.68 27.08 57.44
C HIS A 5 28.69 26.28 56.60
N LEU A 6 27.42 26.32 57.04
CA LEU A 6 26.27 25.83 56.29
C LEU A 6 26.02 26.79 55.11
N MET A 7 26.07 26.26 53.88
CA MET A 7 25.39 26.89 52.75
C MET A 7 23.94 26.42 52.74
N SER A 8 22.99 27.36 52.86
CA SER A 8 21.57 27.10 52.63
C SER A 8 21.33 26.90 51.13
N ALA A 9 20.84 25.72 50.76
CA ALA A 9 20.28 25.46 49.45
C ALA A 9 18.82 25.95 49.42
N THR A 10 18.54 26.95 48.60
CA THR A 10 17.19 27.43 48.33
C THR A 10 16.53 26.44 47.37
N LEU A 11 15.60 25.64 47.89
CA LEU A 11 14.79 24.71 47.12
C LEU A 11 13.72 25.50 46.35
N LEU A 12 13.89 25.69 45.03
CA LEU A 12 12.79 26.13 44.17
C LEU A 12 11.85 24.95 43.97
N LEU A 13 10.69 24.96 44.64
CA LEU A 13 9.55 24.15 44.23
C LEU A 13 9.00 24.72 42.92
N ALA A 14 9.33 24.09 41.79
CA ALA A 14 8.54 24.23 40.58
C ALA A 14 7.18 23.56 40.84
N SER A 15 6.13 24.35 41.02
CA SER A 15 4.76 23.83 41.00
C SER A 15 4.42 23.47 39.56
N SER A 16 4.52 22.18 39.25
CA SER A 16 3.88 21.59 38.08
C SER A 16 2.37 21.68 38.30
N PHE A 17 1.73 22.70 37.74
CA PHE A 17 0.28 22.69 37.57
C PHE A 17 -0.04 21.62 36.50
N MET A 18 -0.23 20.38 36.93
CA MET A 18 -1.06 19.45 36.16
C MET A 18 -2.47 20.01 36.23
N VAL A 19 -2.88 20.72 35.18
CA VAL A 19 -4.29 21.00 34.96
C VAL A 19 -4.92 19.65 34.65
N THR A 20 -5.62 19.06 35.61
CA THR A 20 -6.52 17.95 35.33
C THR A 20 -7.67 18.53 34.51
N LEU A 21 -7.51 18.54 33.19
CA LEU A 21 -8.59 18.80 32.24
C LEU A 21 -9.60 17.68 32.44
N LYS A 22 -10.64 17.95 33.22
CA LYS A 22 -11.82 17.10 33.24
C LYS A 22 -12.51 17.29 31.89
N ALA A 23 -12.72 16.22 31.14
CA ALA A 23 -13.43 16.29 29.86
C ALA A 23 -14.74 17.07 30.06
N ALA A 24 -15.01 18.06 29.20
CA ALA A 24 -16.35 18.64 29.14
C ALA A 24 -17.33 17.50 28.81
N SER A 25 -18.54 17.51 29.37
CA SER A 25 -19.55 16.49 29.05
C SER A 25 -20.27 16.80 27.74
N ASP A 26 -20.24 18.06 27.32
CA ASP A 26 -21.04 18.54 26.21
C ASP A 26 -20.13 18.75 25.00
N PHE A 27 -20.65 18.42 23.81
CA PHE A 27 -19.94 18.67 22.57
C PHE A 27 -19.64 20.17 22.41
N GLY A 28 -18.43 20.50 21.96
CA GLY A 28 -18.03 21.88 21.73
C GLY A 28 -16.53 22.06 21.67
N TYR A 29 -16.09 23.32 21.67
CA TYR A 29 -14.67 23.65 21.75
C TYR A 29 -14.41 24.83 22.69
N THR A 30 -13.18 24.90 23.18
CA THR A 30 -12.61 26.11 23.79
C THR A 30 -11.36 26.53 23.03
N SER A 31 -11.07 27.82 23.02
CA SER A 31 -9.88 28.39 22.41
C SER A 31 -9.14 29.20 23.47
N SER A 32 -7.97 28.74 23.89
CA SER A 32 -7.15 29.44 24.88
C SER A 32 -5.68 29.06 24.76
N GLY A 33 -4.78 29.99 25.06
CA GLY A 33 -3.34 29.71 25.12
C GLY A 33 -2.68 29.30 23.80
N GLY A 34 -3.30 29.59 22.65
CA GLY A 34 -2.82 29.13 21.33
C GLY A 34 -3.25 27.71 20.97
N SER A 35 -4.22 27.14 21.69
CA SER A 35 -4.75 25.81 21.40
C SER A 35 -6.28 25.80 21.28
N TRP A 36 -6.78 24.91 20.44
CA TRP A 36 -8.18 24.48 20.45
C TRP A 36 -8.30 23.19 21.25
N VAL A 37 -9.28 23.14 22.15
CA VAL A 37 -9.66 21.91 22.87
C VAL A 37 -11.07 21.58 22.45
N ILE A 38 -11.23 20.50 21.69
CA ILE A 38 -12.49 20.02 21.12
C ILE A 38 -12.94 18.81 21.91
N THR A 39 -14.19 18.78 22.32
CA THR A 39 -14.79 17.66 23.04
C THR A 39 -15.94 17.08 22.21
N SER A 40 -15.97 15.76 22.06
CA SER A 40 -17.02 15.06 21.31
C SER A 40 -18.36 15.05 22.03
N GLY A 41 -18.37 15.15 23.36
CA GLY A 41 -19.54 14.93 24.20
C GLY A 41 -19.77 13.45 24.56
N ASP A 42 -18.91 12.55 24.08
CA ASP A 42 -19.00 11.10 24.29
C ASP A 42 -17.67 10.47 24.77
N GLY A 43 -16.84 11.28 25.46
CA GLY A 43 -15.62 10.81 26.12
C GLY A 43 -14.31 11.07 25.38
N LEU A 44 -14.34 11.59 24.15
CA LEU A 44 -13.15 12.03 23.42
C LEU A 44 -12.92 13.54 23.61
N THR A 45 -11.68 13.92 23.92
CA THR A 45 -11.21 15.31 23.88
C THR A 45 -9.90 15.41 23.10
N ILE A 46 -9.87 16.30 22.11
CA ILE A 46 -8.74 16.53 21.22
C ILE A 46 -8.17 17.92 21.49
N THR A 47 -6.87 18.02 21.71
CA THR A 47 -6.18 19.31 21.79
C THR A 47 -5.34 19.52 20.54
N MET A 48 -5.47 20.69 19.92
CA MET A 48 -4.77 21.09 18.71
C MET A 48 -4.05 22.41 18.90
N ASP A 49 -2.82 22.51 18.39
CA ASP A 49 -2.06 23.76 18.34
C ASP A 49 -2.56 24.64 17.18
N GLN A 50 -2.82 25.93 17.43
CA GLN A 50 -3.39 26.83 16.42
C GLN A 50 -2.37 27.28 15.37
N ASP A 51 -1.09 27.31 15.69
CA ASP A 51 -0.05 27.82 14.78
C ASP A 51 0.45 26.73 13.81
N THR A 52 0.26 25.46 14.19
CA THR A 52 0.77 24.30 13.45
C THR A 52 -0.31 23.30 13.02
N CYS A 53 -1.47 23.32 13.67
CA CYS A 53 -2.52 22.30 13.55
C CYS A 53 -2.08 20.88 13.91
N ASP A 54 -1.02 20.74 14.68
CA ASP A 54 -0.63 19.50 15.30
C ASP A 54 -1.66 19.10 16.38
N ILE A 55 -2.07 17.83 16.40
CA ILE A 55 -2.81 17.24 17.52
C ILE A 55 -1.81 16.89 18.62
N THR A 56 -1.96 17.53 19.78
CA THR A 56 -1.04 17.45 20.92
C THR A 56 -1.59 16.66 22.10
N SER A 57 -2.89 16.32 22.08
CA SER A 57 -3.53 15.41 23.03
C SER A 57 -4.74 14.74 22.37
N MET A 58 -4.93 13.45 22.66
CA MET A 58 -6.08 12.65 22.27
C MET A 58 -6.55 11.87 23.50
N LEU A 59 -7.40 12.48 24.31
CA LEU A 59 -7.89 11.94 25.57
C LEU A 59 -9.19 11.17 25.35
N LEU A 60 -9.16 9.85 25.51
CA LEU A 60 -10.34 8.98 25.41
C LEU A 60 -10.68 8.42 26.80
N ASN A 61 -11.84 8.77 27.36
CA ASN A 61 -12.30 8.29 28.67
C ASN A 61 -11.22 8.41 29.76
N ASP A 62 -10.61 9.60 29.87
CA ASP A 62 -9.49 9.93 30.77
C ASP A 62 -8.15 9.22 30.48
N SER A 63 -8.04 8.45 29.40
CA SER A 63 -6.79 7.84 28.93
C SER A 63 -6.16 8.68 27.84
N GLU A 64 -4.97 9.23 28.11
CA GLU A 64 -4.21 9.98 27.10
C GLU A 64 -3.59 9.01 26.10
N LEU A 65 -4.00 9.13 24.84
CA LEU A 65 -3.53 8.27 23.76
C LEU A 65 -2.39 8.91 22.97
N GLN A 66 -2.23 10.24 22.98
CA GLN A 66 -1.21 10.93 22.20
C GLN A 66 0.19 10.71 22.78
N TYR A 67 1.15 10.35 21.92
CA TYR A 67 2.55 10.27 22.30
C TYR A 67 3.12 11.66 22.63
N SER A 68 3.62 11.82 23.84
CA SER A 68 4.02 13.13 24.39
C SER A 68 5.23 13.78 23.71
N ALA A 69 6.14 12.99 23.09
CA ALA A 69 7.36 13.56 22.52
C ALA A 69 7.23 13.95 21.05
N LYS A 70 6.17 13.52 20.35
CA LYS A 70 5.90 13.91 18.95
C LYS A 70 4.42 13.87 18.65
N ASN A 71 3.92 14.93 18.02
CA ASN A 71 2.50 15.16 17.73
C ASN A 71 1.95 14.29 16.60
N THR A 72 0.62 14.23 16.51
CA THR A 72 -0.16 13.65 15.41
C THR A 72 -0.45 14.70 14.34
N HIS A 73 -0.13 14.42 13.08
CA HIS A 73 -0.22 15.39 11.98
C HIS A 73 -0.06 14.77 10.58
N VAL A 74 -0.22 15.61 9.55
CA VAL A 74 0.21 15.32 8.18
C VAL A 74 1.74 15.25 8.10
N ASN A 75 2.27 14.23 7.44
CA ASN A 75 3.69 13.97 7.19
C ASN A 75 4.59 14.05 8.44
N SER A 76 5.34 15.14 8.60
CA SER A 76 6.21 15.40 9.76
C SER A 76 5.85 16.71 10.46
N GLY A 77 4.61 17.18 10.25
CA GLY A 77 4.10 18.47 10.68
C GLY A 77 4.03 19.43 9.50
N LEU A 78 2.97 20.25 9.46
CA LEU A 78 2.80 21.27 8.43
C LEU A 78 3.70 22.49 8.66
N GLY A 79 4.40 22.55 9.80
CA GLY A 79 5.16 23.72 10.23
C GLY A 79 4.20 24.82 10.65
N SER A 80 4.42 26.05 10.17
CA SER A 80 3.48 27.15 10.42
C SER A 80 2.36 27.15 9.39
N VAL A 81 1.13 27.29 9.87
CA VAL A 81 -0.08 27.33 9.04
C VAL A 81 -0.88 28.60 9.29
N THR A 82 -1.73 28.96 8.33
CA THR A 82 -2.89 29.81 8.59
C THR A 82 -4.05 28.90 8.95
N SER A 83 -4.49 28.94 10.21
CA SER A 83 -5.56 28.10 10.72
C SER A 83 -6.84 28.89 10.97
N SER A 84 -7.99 28.25 10.83
CA SER A 84 -9.30 28.82 11.12
C SER A 84 -10.25 27.76 11.68
N LEU A 85 -11.16 28.16 12.56
CA LEU A 85 -12.20 27.31 13.13
C LEU A 85 -13.57 27.94 12.89
N GLN A 86 -14.54 27.14 12.44
CA GLN A 86 -15.95 27.52 12.38
C GLN A 86 -16.86 26.42 12.90
N THR A 87 -18.04 26.81 13.38
CA THR A 87 -19.15 25.89 13.69
C THR A 87 -20.17 25.98 12.56
N LEU A 88 -20.50 24.84 11.97
CA LEU A 88 -21.44 24.69 10.87
C LEU A 88 -22.90 24.62 11.37
N ASP A 89 -23.86 24.66 10.45
CA ASP A 89 -25.29 24.71 10.76
C ASP A 89 -25.79 23.46 11.52
N ASP A 90 -25.18 22.31 11.28
CA ASP A 90 -25.47 21.04 11.97
C ASP A 90 -24.68 20.88 13.29
N SER A 91 -24.02 21.95 13.75
CA SER A 91 -23.09 22.01 14.88
C SER A 91 -21.72 21.37 14.64
N THR A 92 -21.42 20.82 13.47
CA THR A 92 -20.09 20.30 13.17
C THR A 92 -19.03 21.39 13.35
N ILE A 93 -17.93 21.06 14.03
CA ILE A 93 -16.78 21.97 14.18
C ILE A 93 -15.80 21.66 13.05
N GLN A 94 -15.55 22.64 12.19
CA GLN A 94 -14.56 22.55 11.12
C GLN A 94 -13.33 23.38 11.47
N ILE A 95 -12.17 22.74 11.40
CA ILE A 95 -10.86 23.37 11.47
C ILE A 95 -10.16 23.21 10.13
N THR A 96 -9.68 24.31 9.56
CA THR A 96 -8.94 24.31 8.30
C THR A 96 -7.56 24.92 8.51
N CYS A 97 -6.54 24.25 7.99
CA CYS A 97 -5.12 24.57 8.22
C CYS A 97 -4.39 24.65 6.88
N LYS A 98 -3.99 25.86 6.49
CA LYS A 98 -3.40 26.12 5.16
C LYS A 98 -1.91 26.44 5.27
N THR A 99 -1.12 25.84 4.40
CA THR A 99 0.28 26.20 4.12
C THR A 99 0.51 26.12 2.61
N THR A 100 1.72 26.43 2.15
CA THR A 100 2.02 26.39 0.71
C THR A 100 1.75 25.00 0.15
N GLY A 101 0.82 24.94 -0.79
CA GLY A 101 0.46 23.73 -1.54
C GLY A 101 -0.30 22.66 -0.76
N LEU A 102 -0.63 22.87 0.52
CA LEU A 102 -1.38 21.94 1.36
C LEU A 102 -2.46 22.64 2.17
N GLU A 103 -3.63 22.02 2.25
CA GLU A 103 -4.73 22.41 3.12
C GLU A 103 -5.30 21.17 3.81
N GLN A 104 -5.15 21.11 5.14
CA GLN A 104 -5.72 20.05 5.97
C GLN A 104 -7.02 20.53 6.59
N THR A 105 -8.06 19.71 6.48
CA THR A 105 -9.34 19.92 7.16
C THR A 105 -9.56 18.85 8.24
N TYR A 106 -10.04 19.27 9.40
CA TYR A 106 -10.50 18.42 10.49
C TYR A 106 -11.95 18.79 10.82
N LEU A 107 -12.80 17.79 11.02
CA LEU A 107 -14.22 17.93 11.26
C LEU A 107 -14.59 17.06 12.47
N PHE A 108 -15.36 17.64 13.40
CA PHE A 108 -15.82 16.98 14.63
C PHE A 108 -17.33 17.13 14.76
N ARG A 109 -18.05 16.04 15.03
CA ARG A 109 -19.52 16.02 15.11
C ARG A 109 -20.01 15.73 16.54
N PRO A 110 -21.22 16.19 16.91
CA PRO A 110 -21.78 15.95 18.23
C PRO A 110 -21.94 14.46 18.56
N ASN A 111 -21.38 14.04 19.69
CA ASN A 111 -21.44 12.68 20.24
C ASN A 111 -20.81 11.61 19.33
N GLU A 112 -19.83 12.01 18.52
CA GLU A 112 -19.03 11.08 17.72
C GLU A 112 -17.57 11.15 18.15
N ASN A 113 -17.03 10.02 18.60
CA ASN A 113 -15.61 9.89 18.94
C ASN A 113 -14.78 9.68 17.66
N ALA A 114 -14.79 10.67 16.79
CA ALA A 114 -14.14 10.63 15.48
C ALA A 114 -13.51 11.97 15.10
N ILE A 115 -12.44 11.89 14.31
CA ILE A 115 -11.83 13.03 13.63
C ILE A 115 -11.98 12.77 12.13
N TYR A 116 -12.92 13.45 11.49
CA TYR A 116 -13.10 13.39 10.06
C TYR A 116 -12.12 14.33 9.37
N MET A 117 -11.53 13.89 8.26
CA MET A 117 -10.40 14.57 7.65
C MET A 117 -10.44 14.54 6.12
N GLY A 118 -9.78 15.54 5.55
CA GLY A 118 -9.43 15.59 4.15
C GLY A 118 -8.20 16.47 3.94
N THR A 119 -7.39 16.14 2.94
CA THR A 119 -6.15 16.85 2.64
C THR A 119 -6.16 17.30 1.19
N TYR A 120 -6.17 18.60 0.94
CA TYR A 120 -6.01 19.16 -0.40
C TYR A 120 -4.54 19.43 -0.69
N HIS A 121 -4.04 18.91 -1.81
CA HIS A 121 -2.64 19.02 -2.24
C HIS A 121 -2.54 19.58 -3.67
N THR A 122 -1.56 20.44 -3.90
CA THR A 122 -1.29 21.05 -5.21
C THR A 122 0.16 20.86 -5.65
N THR A 123 0.44 21.15 -6.91
CA THR A 123 1.78 21.11 -7.50
C THR A 123 2.76 22.15 -6.93
N ASP A 124 2.31 23.08 -6.10
CA ASP A 124 3.17 24.11 -5.49
C ASP A 124 4.18 23.52 -4.50
N VAL A 125 3.95 22.28 -4.05
CA VAL A 125 4.88 21.51 -3.22
C VAL A 125 5.07 20.11 -3.81
N ASP A 126 6.34 19.78 -4.06
CA ASP A 126 6.74 18.43 -4.47
C ASP A 126 6.96 17.56 -3.23
N LEU A 127 6.30 16.41 -3.20
CA LEU A 127 6.29 15.50 -2.06
C LEU A 127 6.57 14.09 -2.55
N ALA A 128 7.52 13.41 -1.91
CA ALA A 128 7.77 11.97 -2.14
C ALA A 128 6.73 11.07 -1.44
N GLU A 129 5.93 11.64 -0.53
CA GLU A 129 4.84 10.96 0.17
C GLU A 129 3.88 11.99 0.80
N LEU A 130 2.61 11.59 0.92
CA LEU A 130 1.59 12.29 1.68
C LEU A 130 0.87 11.28 2.56
N ARG A 131 0.91 11.52 3.87
CA ARG A 131 0.35 10.63 4.89
C ARG A 131 -0.18 11.43 6.06
N PHE A 132 -1.18 10.90 6.74
CA PHE A 132 -1.58 11.36 8.06
C PHE A 132 -1.15 10.32 9.10
N LEU A 133 -0.49 10.75 10.18
CA LEU A 133 0.07 9.84 11.19
C LEU A 133 -0.48 10.17 12.57
N ALA A 134 -1.23 9.24 13.14
CA ALA A 134 -1.58 9.22 14.55
C ALA A 134 -0.42 8.58 15.34
N ARG A 135 0.24 9.38 16.19
CA ARG A 135 1.36 8.92 17.02
C ARG A 135 0.85 8.63 18.42
N LEU A 136 0.58 7.37 18.69
CA LEU A 136 -0.04 6.93 19.93
C LEU A 136 1.03 6.55 20.97
N ASP A 137 0.77 6.85 22.24
CA ASP A 137 1.64 6.45 23.33
C ASP A 137 1.60 4.92 23.47
N ARG A 138 2.70 4.26 23.11
CA ARG A 138 2.86 2.81 23.19
C ARG A 138 2.68 2.27 24.60
N THR A 139 2.87 3.07 25.66
CA THR A 139 2.63 2.60 27.03
C THR A 139 1.14 2.42 27.34
N VAL A 140 0.26 3.07 26.56
CA VAL A 140 -1.20 2.99 26.66
C VAL A 140 -1.78 2.13 25.53
N VAL A 141 -1.41 2.42 24.27
CA VAL A 141 -1.79 1.64 23.09
C VAL A 141 -0.68 0.65 22.74
N ASN A 142 -0.58 -0.38 23.58
CA ASN A 142 0.61 -1.24 23.71
C ASN A 142 0.66 -2.46 22.80
N SER A 143 -0.22 -2.54 21.80
CA SER A 143 -0.23 -3.63 20.83
C SER A 143 -0.03 -3.09 19.41
N ALA A 144 0.93 -3.68 18.69
CA ALA A 144 1.09 -3.44 17.26
C ALA A 144 -0.15 -3.94 16.50
N MET A 145 -0.38 -3.40 15.31
CA MET A 145 -1.45 -3.89 14.44
C MET A 145 -1.18 -5.35 14.02
N LEU A 146 0.08 -5.66 13.71
CA LEU A 146 0.58 -6.99 13.40
C LEU A 146 1.96 -7.17 14.04
N ASN A 147 2.29 -8.39 14.47
CA ASN A 147 3.66 -8.70 14.94
C ASN A 147 4.71 -8.38 13.87
N ALA A 148 4.34 -8.45 12.59
CA ALA A 148 5.24 -8.13 11.48
C ALA A 148 5.60 -6.64 11.39
N SER A 149 4.89 -5.74 12.09
CA SER A 149 5.20 -4.30 12.17
C SER A 149 5.73 -3.87 13.53
N ASP A 150 5.94 -4.81 14.45
CA ASP A 150 6.59 -4.60 15.74
C ASP A 150 8.11 -4.71 15.58
N THR A 151 8.81 -3.59 15.73
CA THR A 151 10.28 -3.54 15.62
C THR A 151 10.95 -3.31 16.98
N VAL A 152 10.23 -3.47 18.08
CA VAL A 152 10.73 -3.13 19.41
C VAL A 152 11.83 -4.08 19.85
N GLY A 153 13.00 -3.52 20.19
CA GLY A 153 14.15 -4.31 20.63
C GLY A 153 14.88 -5.05 19.51
N MET A 154 14.47 -4.87 18.25
CA MET A 154 15.09 -5.49 17.08
C MET A 154 16.23 -4.62 16.51
N SER A 155 17.09 -5.23 15.71
CA SER A 155 18.20 -4.55 15.04
C SER A 155 17.93 -4.37 13.55
N ALA A 156 18.29 -3.22 12.99
CA ALA A 156 18.13 -2.97 11.56
C ALA A 156 19.03 -3.90 10.73
N ILE A 157 18.47 -4.55 9.71
CA ILE A 157 19.17 -5.45 8.78
C ILE A 157 19.20 -4.94 7.35
N GLU A 158 18.28 -4.03 7.00
CA GLU A 158 18.23 -3.38 5.70
C GLU A 158 17.80 -1.93 5.88
N ALA A 159 18.68 -1.00 5.50
CA ALA A 159 18.53 0.43 5.75
C ALA A 159 18.16 0.72 7.23
N THR A 160 17.13 1.53 7.46
CA THR A 160 16.59 1.82 8.80
C THR A 160 15.09 1.53 8.87
N ASP A 161 14.62 0.57 8.08
CA ASP A 161 13.20 0.24 7.97
C ASP A 161 12.87 -1.26 7.96
N VAL A 162 13.84 -2.16 7.85
CA VAL A 162 13.66 -3.59 8.09
C VAL A 162 14.56 -4.05 9.22
N TYR A 163 13.98 -4.80 10.15
CA TYR A 163 14.61 -5.21 11.39
C TYR A 163 14.54 -6.72 11.58
N SER A 164 15.45 -7.27 12.39
CA SER A 164 15.45 -8.67 12.83
C SER A 164 15.72 -8.74 14.33
N ASP A 165 15.12 -9.73 14.99
CA ASP A 165 15.55 -10.17 16.31
C ASP A 165 16.74 -11.15 16.20
N ASP A 166 17.21 -11.63 17.35
CA ASP A 166 18.33 -12.58 17.45
C ASP A 166 17.99 -13.99 16.89
N ASP A 167 16.70 -14.32 16.75
CA ASP A 167 16.20 -15.58 16.19
C ASP A 167 16.01 -15.51 14.67
N GLY A 168 16.29 -14.36 14.05
CA GLY A 168 16.15 -14.14 12.61
C GLY A 168 14.70 -13.88 12.16
N VAL A 169 13.78 -13.64 13.10
CA VAL A 169 12.41 -13.20 12.79
C VAL A 169 12.46 -11.72 12.43
N THR A 170 11.87 -11.37 11.30
CA THR A 170 11.95 -10.03 10.74
C THR A 170 10.64 -9.27 10.86
N ALA A 171 10.78 -7.95 10.98
CA ALA A 171 9.67 -7.02 11.07
C ALA A 171 9.98 -5.71 10.33
N SER A 172 8.95 -5.05 9.86
CA SER A 172 9.02 -3.77 9.18
C SER A 172 7.66 -3.10 9.19
N LYS A 173 7.64 -1.77 9.28
CA LYS A 173 6.43 -0.98 9.05
C LYS A 173 5.75 -1.30 7.71
N PHE A 174 6.49 -1.70 6.68
CA PHE A 174 5.93 -2.06 5.37
C PHE A 174 5.07 -3.34 5.40
N TYR A 175 5.32 -4.23 6.36
CA TYR A 175 4.58 -5.49 6.51
C TYR A 175 3.19 -5.30 7.14
N SER A 176 2.89 -4.08 7.60
CA SER A 176 1.54 -3.69 8.01
C SER A 176 0.60 -3.47 6.81
N GLY A 177 1.13 -3.25 5.61
CA GLY A 177 0.32 -2.79 4.50
C GLY A 177 -0.73 -3.78 4.03
N ILE A 178 -1.89 -3.24 3.67
CA ILE A 178 -3.03 -3.96 3.10
C ILE A 178 -3.25 -3.40 1.67
N PRO A 179 -3.58 -4.23 0.66
CA PRO A 179 -3.97 -3.71 -0.65
C PRO A 179 -5.13 -2.72 -0.52
N PHE A 180 -5.07 -1.58 -1.21
CA PHE A 180 -6.06 -0.50 -1.10
C PHE A 180 -7.50 -0.95 -1.43
N ILE A 181 -7.67 -1.98 -2.26
CA ILE A 181 -8.97 -2.59 -2.53
C ILE A 181 -9.58 -3.32 -1.31
N GLU A 182 -8.77 -3.72 -0.34
CA GLU A 182 -9.17 -4.40 0.91
C GLU A 182 -9.03 -3.49 2.15
N ASP A 183 -8.28 -2.39 2.02
CA ASP A 183 -7.95 -1.51 3.12
C ASP A 183 -9.03 -0.45 3.33
N GLN A 184 -10.18 -0.84 3.87
CA GLN A 184 -11.25 0.11 4.23
C GLN A 184 -11.26 0.49 5.71
N VAL A 185 -10.72 -0.39 6.56
CA VAL A 185 -10.57 -0.16 8.01
C VAL A 185 -9.27 -0.80 8.48
N HIS A 186 -8.42 -0.02 9.14
CA HIS A 186 -7.23 -0.53 9.84
C HIS A 186 -6.98 0.25 11.13
N GLY A 187 -6.41 -0.39 12.13
CA GLY A 187 -6.25 0.24 13.44
C GLY A 187 -5.51 -0.59 14.46
N VAL A 188 -5.41 -0.04 15.66
CA VAL A 188 -4.79 -0.66 16.82
C VAL A 188 -5.72 -0.57 18.02
N THR A 189 -5.55 -1.48 18.98
CA THR A 189 -6.42 -1.60 20.15
C THR A 189 -5.61 -1.87 21.41
N SER A 190 -6.12 -1.44 22.56
CA SER A 190 -5.61 -1.78 23.88
C SER A 190 -6.74 -1.73 24.92
N GLU A 191 -6.40 -1.89 26.20
CA GLU A 191 -7.37 -1.74 27.30
C GLU A 191 -7.95 -0.31 27.41
N ALA A 192 -7.28 0.70 26.85
CA ALA A 192 -7.75 2.09 26.87
C ALA A 192 -8.79 2.36 25.77
N GLY A 193 -8.92 1.48 24.78
CA GLY A 193 -9.81 1.63 23.63
C GLY A 193 -9.14 1.28 22.31
N GLY A 194 -9.86 1.51 21.22
CA GLY A 194 -9.40 1.27 19.85
C GLY A 194 -9.24 2.57 19.07
N VAL A 195 -8.28 2.60 18.14
CA VAL A 195 -8.04 3.74 17.23
C VAL A 195 -7.92 3.19 15.81
N TYR A 196 -8.81 3.61 14.91
CA TYR A 196 -8.94 3.07 13.57
C TYR A 196 -9.01 4.17 12.52
N PHE A 197 -8.24 4.04 11.44
CA PHE A 197 -8.56 4.74 10.20
C PHE A 197 -9.69 4.03 9.48
N ILE A 198 -10.60 4.83 8.95
CA ILE A 198 -11.71 4.38 8.13
C ILE A 198 -11.72 5.23 6.87
N MET A 199 -11.68 4.55 5.74
CA MET A 199 -11.61 5.15 4.41
C MET A 199 -13.02 5.22 3.83
N SER A 200 -13.42 6.41 3.36
CA SER A 200 -14.64 6.53 2.55
C SER A 200 -14.45 5.84 1.19
N ASP A 201 -15.56 5.67 0.45
CA ASP A 201 -15.55 5.15 -0.92
C ASP A 201 -14.67 5.97 -1.89
N TYR A 202 -14.34 7.22 -1.54
CA TYR A 202 -13.52 8.14 -2.34
C TYR A 202 -12.11 8.33 -1.81
N ALA A 203 -11.75 7.74 -0.67
CA ALA A 203 -10.49 8.03 0.04
C ALA A 203 -9.24 7.83 -0.83
N TYR A 204 -9.26 6.82 -1.70
CA TYR A 204 -8.17 6.45 -2.59
C TYR A 204 -8.27 7.06 -3.99
N GLU A 205 -9.25 7.91 -4.30
CA GLU A 205 -9.46 8.39 -5.67
C GLU A 205 -8.28 9.23 -6.17
N LYS A 206 -7.59 9.92 -5.25
CA LYS A 206 -6.36 10.70 -5.50
C LYS A 206 -5.08 9.96 -5.11
N SER A 207 -5.17 8.70 -4.71
CA SER A 207 -3.99 7.87 -4.48
C SER A 207 -3.37 7.41 -5.81
N VAL A 208 -2.27 6.67 -5.73
CA VAL A 208 -1.53 6.13 -6.88
C VAL A 208 -1.33 4.63 -6.75
N GLY A 209 -1.07 3.96 -7.88
CA GLY A 209 -0.73 2.54 -7.95
C GLY A 209 -1.92 1.59 -8.12
N GLY A 210 -3.14 2.12 -8.16
CA GLY A 210 -4.36 1.34 -8.37
C GLY A 210 -4.80 0.51 -7.16
N PRO A 211 -5.75 -0.43 -7.35
CA PRO A 211 -6.40 -1.17 -6.26
C PRO A 211 -5.46 -2.08 -5.46
N PHE A 212 -4.40 -2.57 -6.09
CA PHE A 212 -3.50 -3.57 -5.52
C PHE A 212 -2.28 -2.96 -4.84
N PHE A 213 -2.14 -1.62 -4.93
CA PHE A 213 -1.13 -0.90 -4.19
C PHE A 213 -1.36 -1.05 -2.69
N ARG A 214 -0.27 -1.08 -1.92
CA ARG A 214 -0.29 -1.21 -0.46
C ARG A 214 0.80 -0.32 0.11
N ASP A 215 0.55 0.24 1.28
CA ASP A 215 1.49 1.11 1.95
C ASP A 215 1.48 0.88 3.46
N ILE A 216 2.27 1.64 4.20
CA ILE A 216 2.43 1.48 5.64
C ILE A 216 1.13 1.90 6.35
N ASN A 217 0.60 1.02 7.19
CA ASN A 217 -0.55 1.28 8.05
C ASN A 217 -0.15 1.38 9.54
N ASN A 218 0.93 0.70 9.94
CA ASN A 218 1.42 0.72 11.32
C ASN A 218 2.94 0.60 11.42
N LYS A 219 3.53 1.38 12.33
CA LYS A 219 4.89 1.16 12.85
C LYS A 219 4.82 1.13 14.37
N PHE A 220 5.21 0.00 14.97
CA PHE A 220 5.27 -0.14 16.41
C PHE A 220 6.73 -0.17 16.87
N ASP A 221 7.18 0.97 17.41
CA ASP A 221 8.55 1.22 17.84
C ASP A 221 8.52 2.16 19.05
N VAL A 222 9.17 3.33 19.03
CA VAL A 222 9.14 4.31 20.14
C VAL A 222 7.72 4.73 20.51
N ALA A 223 6.86 4.87 19.50
CA ALA A 223 5.42 5.09 19.60
C ALA A 223 4.69 3.98 18.82
N ASN A 224 3.37 3.89 19.01
CA ASN A 224 2.50 3.13 18.12
C ASN A 224 1.98 4.09 17.04
N GLU A 225 2.68 4.14 15.91
CA GLU A 225 2.36 5.04 14.80
C GLU A 225 1.35 4.36 13.88
N LEU A 226 0.10 4.84 13.88
CA LEU A 226 -0.95 4.42 12.96
C LEU A 226 -1.01 5.43 11.82
N THR A 227 -1.08 4.97 10.57
CA THR A 227 -0.91 5.86 9.42
C THR A 227 -1.89 5.56 8.29
N PHE A 228 -2.42 6.61 7.67
CA PHE A 228 -3.04 6.53 6.35
C PHE A 228 -2.11 7.20 5.34
N TYR A 229 -1.59 6.41 4.40
CA TYR A 229 -0.77 6.89 3.29
C TYR A 229 -1.64 7.18 2.06
N MET A 230 -1.80 8.46 1.76
CA MET A 230 -2.56 8.92 0.59
C MET A 230 -1.79 8.64 -0.70
N PHE A 231 -0.46 8.84 -0.69
CA PHE A 231 0.45 8.37 -1.73
C PHE A 231 1.89 8.29 -1.22
N SER A 232 2.75 7.57 -1.93
CA SER A 232 4.19 7.54 -1.70
C SER A 232 4.97 7.09 -2.94
N ASP A 233 6.30 7.26 -2.89
CA ASP A 233 7.24 6.63 -3.83
C ASP A 233 7.51 5.14 -3.52
N HIS A 234 6.76 4.51 -2.60
CA HIS A 234 6.95 3.10 -2.25
C HIS A 234 6.48 2.18 -3.38
N THR A 235 7.42 1.71 -4.22
CA THR A 235 7.12 0.84 -5.36
C THR A 235 6.10 1.45 -6.33
N ARG A 236 6.09 2.79 -6.43
CA ARG A 236 5.16 3.55 -7.26
C ARG A 236 5.31 3.22 -8.76
N THR A 237 4.18 3.11 -9.44
CA THR A 237 4.07 2.81 -10.89
C THR A 237 3.31 3.88 -11.68
N GLU A 238 2.74 4.88 -11.00
CA GLU A 238 1.95 5.96 -11.60
C GLU A 238 2.45 7.33 -11.15
N ASP A 239 2.16 8.37 -11.93
CA ASP A 239 2.37 9.75 -11.52
C ASP A 239 1.40 10.16 -10.39
N TYR A 240 1.82 11.12 -9.55
CA TYR A 240 0.99 11.62 -8.47
C TYR A 240 -0.26 12.34 -8.99
N ARG A 241 -1.36 12.16 -8.27
CA ARG A 241 -2.62 12.85 -8.49
C ARG A 241 -2.76 13.95 -7.44
N TYR A 242 -3.15 15.13 -7.89
CA TYR A 242 -3.34 16.30 -7.03
C TYR A 242 -4.83 16.57 -6.79
N GLY A 243 -5.12 17.38 -5.78
CA GLY A 243 -6.47 17.73 -5.36
C GLY A 243 -6.77 17.22 -3.95
N PHE A 244 -8.04 16.90 -3.70
CA PHE A 244 -8.52 16.47 -2.38
C PHE A 244 -8.35 14.97 -2.18
N HIS A 245 -7.51 14.57 -1.22
CA HIS A 245 -7.35 13.21 -0.73
C HIS A 245 -8.30 12.97 0.46
N GLY A 246 -8.98 11.82 0.47
CA GLY A 246 -10.07 11.53 1.40
C GLY A 246 -11.47 11.57 0.74
N PRO A 247 -12.55 11.66 1.53
CA PRO A 247 -12.57 11.74 2.99
C PRO A 247 -12.02 10.49 3.69
N TYR A 248 -11.44 10.67 4.87
CA TYR A 248 -11.04 9.59 5.77
C TYR A 248 -11.28 10.03 7.22
N ALA A 249 -11.44 9.08 8.14
CA ALA A 249 -11.70 9.38 9.55
C ALA A 249 -10.73 8.61 10.46
N LEU A 250 -10.35 9.21 11.59
CA LEU A 250 -9.73 8.53 12.71
C LEU A 250 -10.77 8.34 13.80
N VAL A 251 -11.20 7.10 14.03
CA VAL A 251 -12.29 6.75 14.94
C VAL A 251 -11.77 6.08 16.20
N PHE A 252 -12.34 6.47 17.33
CA PHE A 252 -11.99 6.00 18.66
C PHE A 252 -13.13 5.17 19.22
N THR A 253 -12.85 3.92 19.58
CA THR A 253 -13.85 2.95 20.06
C THR A 253 -13.49 2.42 21.45
N ASP A 254 -14.36 1.59 22.01
CA ASP A 254 -14.11 0.83 23.24
C ASP A 254 -13.08 -0.31 23.09
N GLY A 255 -12.47 -0.44 21.91
CA GLY A 255 -11.50 -1.48 21.57
C GLY A 255 -11.94 -2.36 20.41
N SER A 256 -13.24 -2.40 20.10
CA SER A 256 -13.78 -3.13 18.95
C SER A 256 -13.51 -2.40 17.62
N ALA A 257 -13.20 -3.15 16.57
CA ALA A 257 -13.03 -2.56 15.24
C ALA A 257 -14.39 -2.15 14.65
N PRO A 258 -14.55 -0.89 14.21
CA PRO A 258 -15.75 -0.45 13.52
C PRO A 258 -15.82 -0.99 12.09
N SER A 259 -16.98 -0.86 11.47
CA SER A 259 -17.20 -1.05 10.02
C SER A 259 -17.27 0.31 9.32
N THR A 260 -17.11 0.33 7.99
CA THR A 260 -17.28 1.56 7.21
C THR A 260 -18.69 2.14 7.34
N SER A 261 -19.72 1.31 7.53
CA SER A 261 -21.10 1.75 7.73
C SER A 261 -21.37 2.40 9.09
N ASP A 262 -20.44 2.31 10.05
CA ASP A 262 -20.56 2.98 11.35
C ASP A 262 -20.13 4.46 11.27
N VAL A 263 -19.59 4.89 10.13
CA VAL A 263 -19.10 6.26 9.90
C VAL A 263 -19.89 6.92 8.79
N ASP A 264 -20.50 8.05 9.13
CA ASP A 264 -21.25 8.86 8.19
C ASP A 264 -20.30 9.81 7.46
N PHE A 265 -19.97 9.50 6.20
CA PHE A 265 -19.27 10.42 5.31
C PHE A 265 -20.22 11.23 4.42
N ASP A 266 -21.54 11.00 4.47
CA ASP A 266 -22.52 11.67 3.61
C ASP A 266 -22.63 13.16 3.96
N PHE A 267 -22.32 13.57 5.19
CA PHE A 267 -22.31 15.00 5.54
C PHE A 267 -21.25 15.81 4.77
N PHE A 268 -20.19 15.19 4.23
CA PHE A 268 -19.23 15.88 3.37
C PHE A 268 -19.88 16.43 2.10
N GLN A 269 -20.99 15.85 1.64
CA GLN A 269 -21.68 16.25 0.42
C GLN A 269 -22.24 17.67 0.49
N ASP A 270 -22.50 18.18 1.71
CA ASP A 270 -23.04 19.51 1.96
C ASP A 270 -21.95 20.54 2.31
N LEU A 271 -20.66 20.15 2.31
CA LEU A 271 -19.55 21.00 2.70
C LEU A 271 -18.86 21.67 1.50
N ASP A 272 -18.55 22.96 1.64
CA ASP A 272 -17.71 23.70 0.70
C ASP A 272 -16.21 23.49 1.01
N LEU A 273 -15.70 22.29 0.70
CA LEU A 273 -14.29 21.93 0.91
C LEU A 273 -13.48 22.07 -0.38
N THR A 274 -12.31 22.69 -0.27
CA THR A 274 -11.39 22.92 -1.39
C THR A 274 -11.07 21.61 -2.14
N GLY A 275 -11.50 21.50 -3.40
CA GLY A 275 -11.18 20.38 -4.29
C GLY A 275 -11.98 19.08 -4.04
N PHE A 276 -12.85 19.05 -3.03
CA PHE A 276 -13.82 17.98 -2.84
C PHE A 276 -14.80 17.97 -4.02
N THR A 277 -15.32 16.80 -4.39
CA THR A 277 -16.29 16.66 -5.47
C THR A 277 -17.45 15.82 -4.96
N ALA A 278 -18.62 16.44 -4.90
CA ALA A 278 -19.81 15.85 -4.35
C ALA A 278 -20.38 14.78 -5.29
N GLU A 279 -21.21 13.89 -4.76
CA GLU A 279 -21.84 12.80 -5.50
C GLU A 279 -22.71 13.27 -6.64
N THR A 280 -23.38 14.42 -6.48
CA THR A 280 -24.20 15.04 -7.51
C THR A 280 -23.39 15.46 -8.74
N GLU A 281 -22.09 15.70 -8.57
CA GLU A 281 -21.16 16.12 -9.63
C GLU A 281 -20.51 14.92 -10.34
N ARG A 282 -20.86 13.69 -9.94
CA ARG A 282 -20.26 12.45 -10.42
C ARG A 282 -21.14 11.72 -11.42
N GLY A 283 -20.54 10.79 -12.15
CA GLY A 283 -21.22 9.85 -13.05
C GLY A 283 -20.89 8.40 -12.70
N THR A 284 -21.45 7.46 -13.46
CA THR A 284 -21.20 6.02 -13.25
C THR A 284 -20.97 5.31 -14.58
N VAL A 285 -20.24 4.20 -14.57
CA VAL A 285 -20.15 3.28 -15.70
C VAL A 285 -20.84 1.96 -15.33
N LYS A 286 -21.79 1.53 -16.15
CA LYS A 286 -22.41 0.19 -16.05
C LYS A 286 -22.13 -0.60 -17.31
N GLY A 287 -21.60 -1.80 -17.18
CA GLY A 287 -21.08 -2.50 -18.34
C GLY A 287 -21.17 -4.01 -18.29
N THR A 288 -20.72 -4.61 -19.39
CA THR A 288 -20.52 -6.05 -19.53
C THR A 288 -19.06 -6.38 -19.78
N ILE A 289 -18.65 -7.58 -19.37
CA ILE A 289 -17.34 -8.17 -19.66
C ILE A 289 -17.56 -9.30 -20.66
N THR A 290 -16.83 -9.26 -21.78
CA THR A 290 -16.84 -10.34 -22.78
C THR A 290 -15.51 -11.08 -22.76
N ASP A 291 -15.57 -12.36 -22.42
CA ASP A 291 -14.41 -13.26 -22.36
C ASP A 291 -14.65 -14.47 -23.26
N THR A 292 -14.36 -14.32 -24.55
CA THR A 292 -14.62 -15.36 -25.56
C THR A 292 -13.68 -16.56 -25.44
N ASN A 293 -12.51 -16.37 -24.81
CA ASN A 293 -11.46 -17.37 -24.69
C ASN A 293 -11.38 -17.98 -23.28
N SER A 294 -12.34 -17.65 -22.40
CA SER A 294 -12.40 -18.14 -21.01
C SER A 294 -11.12 -17.87 -20.21
N VAL A 295 -10.47 -16.73 -20.43
CA VAL A 295 -9.24 -16.34 -19.73
C VAL A 295 -9.50 -16.09 -18.24
N LEU A 296 -10.65 -15.51 -17.89
CA LEU A 296 -11.01 -15.17 -16.51
C LEU A 296 -11.31 -16.42 -15.68
N GLY A 297 -11.83 -17.48 -16.32
CA GLY A 297 -12.20 -18.72 -15.64
C GLY A 297 -13.04 -18.47 -14.37
N SER A 298 -12.64 -19.10 -13.26
CA SER A 298 -13.23 -18.90 -11.94
C SER A 298 -12.46 -17.91 -11.06
N SER A 299 -11.51 -17.16 -11.62
CA SER A 299 -10.69 -16.20 -10.87
C SER A 299 -11.52 -15.01 -10.38
N ASP A 300 -11.00 -14.33 -9.36
CA ASP A 300 -11.49 -13.02 -8.97
C ASP A 300 -11.22 -12.01 -10.10
N VAL A 301 -12.18 -11.11 -10.31
CA VAL A 301 -12.14 -10.13 -11.39
C VAL A 301 -12.28 -8.74 -10.81
N VAL A 302 -11.38 -7.84 -11.20
CA VAL A 302 -11.43 -6.43 -10.82
C VAL A 302 -11.54 -5.59 -12.09
N VAL A 303 -12.47 -4.64 -12.11
CA VAL A 303 -12.53 -3.62 -13.14
C VAL A 303 -12.03 -2.31 -12.55
N THR A 304 -10.98 -1.74 -13.13
CA THR A 304 -10.42 -0.46 -12.71
C THR A 304 -10.75 0.63 -13.72
N PHE A 305 -10.72 1.87 -13.25
CA PHE A 305 -10.84 3.07 -14.06
C PHE A 305 -9.79 4.06 -13.59
N SER A 306 -8.85 4.44 -14.45
CA SER A 306 -7.85 5.43 -14.08
C SER A 306 -7.58 6.44 -15.18
N ASN A 307 -7.19 7.64 -14.77
CA ASN A 307 -6.58 8.67 -15.60
C ASN A 307 -5.56 9.46 -14.75
N ALA A 308 -5.06 10.57 -15.28
CA ALA A 308 -4.11 11.43 -14.58
C ALA A 308 -4.71 12.11 -13.34
N ASP A 309 -6.03 12.21 -13.23
CA ASP A 309 -6.72 12.96 -12.17
C ASP A 309 -7.29 12.07 -11.07
N ALA A 310 -7.73 10.86 -11.38
CA ALA A 310 -8.36 9.96 -10.41
C ALA A 310 -8.22 8.46 -10.76
N GLN A 311 -8.40 7.61 -9.74
CA GLN A 311 -8.50 6.15 -9.85
C GLN A 311 -9.73 5.60 -9.13
N TYR A 312 -10.31 4.53 -9.66
CA TYR A 312 -11.46 3.82 -9.08
C TYR A 312 -11.39 2.33 -9.44
N TRP A 313 -12.10 1.50 -8.68
CA TRP A 313 -12.20 0.07 -8.96
C TRP A 313 -13.53 -0.51 -8.49
N VAL A 314 -13.85 -1.70 -8.99
CA VAL A 314 -14.91 -2.56 -8.48
C VAL A 314 -14.49 -4.02 -8.60
N SER A 315 -14.60 -4.77 -7.50
CA SER A 315 -14.51 -6.22 -7.51
C SER A 315 -15.83 -6.80 -8.00
N VAL A 316 -15.77 -7.73 -8.94
CA VAL A 316 -16.93 -8.49 -9.39
C VAL A 316 -16.69 -9.98 -9.11
N GLY A 317 -17.74 -10.69 -8.71
CA GLY A 317 -17.63 -12.10 -8.37
C GLY A 317 -17.14 -12.95 -9.54
N SER A 318 -16.60 -14.13 -9.25
CA SER A 318 -16.19 -15.08 -10.29
C SER A 318 -17.34 -15.37 -11.26
N ASN A 319 -17.03 -15.41 -12.56
CA ASN A 319 -18.00 -15.55 -13.66
C ASN A 319 -18.97 -14.36 -13.83
N ALA A 320 -18.79 -13.24 -13.13
CA ALA A 320 -19.60 -12.05 -13.37
C ALA A 320 -19.37 -11.52 -14.79
N THR A 321 -20.46 -11.34 -15.52
CA THR A 321 -20.43 -10.78 -16.89
C THR A 321 -20.80 -9.30 -16.91
N THR A 322 -21.05 -8.70 -15.75
CA THR A 322 -21.47 -7.30 -15.61
C THR A 322 -20.73 -6.62 -14.48
N PHE A 323 -20.52 -5.31 -14.60
CA PHE A 323 -19.95 -4.48 -13.55
C PHE A 323 -20.70 -3.14 -13.43
N THR A 324 -20.57 -2.50 -12.28
CA THR A 324 -20.99 -1.12 -12.03
C THR A 324 -19.84 -0.44 -11.29
N SER A 325 -19.30 0.66 -11.82
CA SER A 325 -18.28 1.43 -11.11
C SER A 325 -18.87 2.10 -9.86
N PRO A 326 -18.02 2.57 -8.93
CA PRO A 326 -18.38 3.62 -7.98
C PRO A 326 -18.83 4.90 -8.71
N LEU A 327 -19.27 5.91 -7.95
CA LEU A 327 -19.46 7.26 -8.47
C LEU A 327 -18.09 7.89 -8.77
N MET A 328 -17.91 8.28 -10.02
CA MET A 328 -16.63 8.75 -10.56
C MET A 328 -16.73 10.21 -10.95
N ARG A 329 -15.64 10.96 -10.76
CA ARG A 329 -15.51 12.30 -11.33
C ARG A 329 -15.71 12.26 -12.86
N PRO A 330 -16.32 13.28 -13.48
CA PRO A 330 -16.42 13.37 -14.93
C PRO A 330 -15.02 13.39 -15.56
N GLY A 331 -14.86 12.68 -16.67
CA GLY A 331 -13.56 12.56 -17.32
C GLY A 331 -13.49 11.39 -18.29
N THR A 332 -12.36 11.29 -18.99
CA THR A 332 -12.05 10.10 -19.80
C THR A 332 -11.11 9.21 -19.01
N TYR A 333 -11.47 7.95 -18.85
CA TYR A 333 -10.74 6.95 -18.09
C TYR A 333 -10.28 5.82 -18.99
N ASN A 334 -9.12 5.24 -18.68
CA ASN A 334 -8.77 3.91 -19.12
C ASN A 334 -9.47 2.90 -18.20
N ALA A 335 -10.42 2.14 -18.73
CA ALA A 335 -11.10 1.08 -18.00
C ALA A 335 -10.42 -0.26 -18.29
N THR A 336 -9.94 -0.96 -17.27
CA THR A 336 -9.15 -2.20 -17.41
C THR A 336 -9.80 -3.34 -16.64
N VAL A 337 -9.93 -4.51 -17.27
CA VAL A 337 -10.36 -5.76 -16.64
C VAL A 337 -9.13 -6.54 -16.22
N TYR A 338 -9.11 -6.96 -14.97
CA TYR A 338 -8.05 -7.78 -14.39
C TYR A 338 -8.55 -9.18 -14.06
N LYS A 339 -7.74 -10.19 -14.37
CA LYS A 339 -7.83 -11.54 -13.77
C LYS A 339 -6.89 -11.53 -12.57
N LYS A 340 -7.42 -11.57 -11.35
CA LYS A 340 -6.69 -11.16 -10.13
C LYS A 340 -5.97 -9.82 -10.34
N GLN A 341 -4.65 -9.82 -10.56
CA GLN A 341 -3.82 -8.63 -10.76
C GLN A 341 -3.23 -8.51 -12.18
N LEU A 342 -3.51 -9.46 -13.08
CA LEU A 342 -3.12 -9.39 -14.49
C LEU A 342 -4.14 -8.59 -15.30
N ALA A 343 -3.70 -7.50 -15.93
CA ALA A 343 -4.52 -6.77 -16.89
C ALA A 343 -4.79 -7.63 -18.13
N VAL A 344 -6.04 -7.99 -18.39
CA VAL A 344 -6.42 -8.89 -19.49
C VAL A 344 -7.24 -8.23 -20.60
N GLY A 345 -7.60 -6.97 -20.43
CA GLY A 345 -8.22 -6.15 -21.47
C GLY A 345 -8.47 -4.73 -20.99
N SER A 346 -8.37 -3.76 -21.89
CA SER A 346 -8.62 -2.36 -21.56
C SER A 346 -9.28 -1.60 -22.71
N ASP A 347 -10.01 -0.55 -22.37
CA ASP A 347 -10.62 0.36 -23.33
C ASP A 347 -10.91 1.72 -22.67
N SER A 348 -11.07 2.77 -23.48
CA SER A 348 -11.40 4.11 -22.99
C SER A 348 -12.90 4.25 -22.72
N VAL A 349 -13.27 4.93 -21.63
CA VAL A 349 -14.66 5.27 -21.29
C VAL A 349 -14.77 6.71 -20.83
N VAL A 350 -15.85 7.38 -21.22
CA VAL A 350 -16.18 8.74 -20.77
C VAL A 350 -17.20 8.67 -19.65
N VAL A 351 -16.91 9.30 -18.53
CA VAL A 351 -17.84 9.55 -17.44
C VAL A 351 -18.35 10.97 -17.56
N THR A 352 -19.68 11.12 -17.45
CA THR A 352 -20.36 12.41 -17.47
C THR A 352 -21.18 12.55 -16.19
N GLU A 353 -21.15 13.74 -15.61
CA GLU A 353 -21.94 14.12 -14.43
C GLU A 353 -23.43 13.73 -14.59
N GLY A 354 -24.01 13.22 -13.50
CA GLY A 354 -25.42 12.83 -13.40
C GLY A 354 -25.83 11.69 -14.33
N SER A 355 -24.89 11.06 -15.04
CA SER A 355 -25.16 10.12 -16.12
C SER A 355 -24.55 8.75 -15.86
N THR A 356 -25.22 7.70 -16.34
CA THR A 356 -24.65 6.35 -16.41
C THR A 356 -24.21 6.03 -17.83
N THR A 357 -22.90 5.95 -18.05
CA THR A 357 -22.32 5.48 -19.31
C THR A 357 -22.41 3.96 -19.41
N LYS A 358 -22.78 3.44 -20.59
CA LYS A 358 -22.75 2.00 -20.88
C LYS A 358 -21.46 1.63 -21.60
N LYS A 359 -20.78 0.58 -21.15
CA LYS A 359 -19.52 0.10 -21.75
C LYS A 359 -19.47 -1.43 -21.79
N THR A 360 -18.97 -1.99 -22.88
CA THR A 360 -18.55 -3.39 -22.90
C THR A 360 -17.03 -3.41 -22.91
N LEU A 361 -16.44 -4.17 -21.98
CA LEU A 361 -15.01 -4.41 -21.91
C LEU A 361 -14.74 -5.82 -22.46
N LYS A 362 -13.82 -5.91 -23.42
CA LYS A 362 -13.43 -7.17 -24.03
C LYS A 362 -12.13 -7.65 -23.38
N VAL A 363 -12.10 -8.92 -22.98
CA VAL A 363 -10.85 -9.61 -22.65
C VAL A 363 -10.10 -9.89 -23.96
N THR A 364 -8.91 -9.32 -24.07
CA THR A 364 -8.04 -9.41 -25.26
C THR A 364 -6.79 -10.22 -25.01
N TYR A 365 -6.48 -10.55 -23.77
CA TYR A 365 -5.39 -11.45 -23.43
C TYR A 365 -5.64 -12.84 -24.04
N GLU A 366 -4.59 -13.48 -24.52
CA GLU A 366 -4.65 -14.81 -25.13
C GLU A 366 -3.76 -15.76 -24.33
N LEU A 367 -4.39 -16.75 -23.70
CA LEU A 367 -3.67 -17.83 -23.03
C LEU A 367 -3.24 -18.86 -24.07
N GLU A 368 -2.00 -19.35 -23.99
CA GLU A 368 -1.64 -20.54 -24.75
C GLU A 368 -2.44 -21.73 -24.23
N SER A 369 -3.16 -22.39 -25.14
CA SER A 369 -4.05 -23.51 -24.84
C SER A 369 -3.32 -24.83 -24.65
N SER A 370 -2.12 -24.97 -25.23
CA SER A 370 -1.32 -26.19 -25.16
C SER A 370 0.18 -25.88 -25.15
N PRO A 371 0.67 -25.22 -24.09
CA PRO A 371 2.11 -25.01 -23.95
C PRO A 371 2.82 -26.36 -23.77
N ILE A 372 4.11 -26.43 -24.12
CA ILE A 372 4.94 -27.59 -23.83
C ILE A 372 4.99 -27.83 -22.32
N TRP A 373 5.10 -26.74 -21.56
CA TRP A 373 4.97 -26.70 -20.12
C TRP A 373 4.62 -25.26 -19.68
N ARG A 374 4.03 -25.14 -18.50
CA ARG A 374 3.79 -23.89 -17.78
C ARG A 374 4.20 -24.07 -16.32
N ILE A 375 4.73 -22.99 -15.72
CA ILE A 375 5.07 -22.87 -14.31
C ILE A 375 4.28 -21.67 -13.79
N GLY A 376 3.46 -21.88 -12.76
CA GLY A 376 2.54 -20.88 -12.23
C GLY A 376 1.33 -20.61 -13.12
N GLU A 377 0.59 -19.57 -12.77
CA GLU A 377 -0.66 -19.18 -13.44
C GLU A 377 -0.56 -17.73 -13.92
N TRP A 378 -1.03 -17.45 -15.14
CA TRP A 378 -1.11 -16.08 -15.64
C TRP A 378 -2.22 -15.33 -14.92
N ASP A 379 -1.93 -14.72 -13.79
CA ASP A 379 -2.89 -13.98 -12.95
C ASP A 379 -2.30 -12.71 -12.30
N GLY A 380 -1.05 -12.37 -12.63
CA GLY A 380 -0.37 -11.16 -12.24
C GLY A 380 0.14 -11.22 -10.80
N THR A 381 0.28 -12.42 -10.25
CA THR A 381 0.73 -12.65 -8.88
C THR A 381 1.76 -13.78 -8.83
N PRO A 382 2.66 -13.79 -7.84
CA PRO A 382 3.53 -14.95 -7.61
C PRO A 382 2.81 -16.10 -6.88
N ASP A 383 1.48 -16.08 -6.78
CA ASP A 383 0.73 -17.03 -5.97
C ASP A 383 1.06 -18.48 -6.35
N GLY A 384 1.24 -19.32 -5.33
CA GLY A 384 1.59 -20.73 -5.52
C GLY A 384 3.08 -21.00 -5.61
N PHE A 385 3.94 -20.00 -5.83
CA PHE A 385 5.40 -20.16 -5.76
C PHE A 385 5.95 -20.19 -4.33
N LEU A 386 7.15 -20.74 -4.16
CA LEU A 386 7.89 -20.80 -2.91
C LEU A 386 8.00 -19.39 -2.30
N ASN A 387 7.65 -19.28 -1.01
CA ASN A 387 7.65 -18.05 -0.20
C ASN A 387 6.64 -16.95 -0.60
N ALA A 388 5.84 -17.12 -1.66
CA ALA A 388 4.91 -16.08 -2.14
C ALA A 388 3.90 -15.64 -1.06
N ALA A 389 3.28 -16.59 -0.35
CA ALA A 389 2.29 -16.30 0.68
C ALA A 389 2.85 -15.54 1.90
N ASN A 390 4.15 -15.64 2.13
CA ASN A 390 4.80 -15.14 3.35
C ASN A 390 5.46 -13.78 3.13
N VAL A 391 5.98 -13.50 1.92
CA VAL A 391 6.80 -12.30 1.64
C VAL A 391 6.09 -10.99 2.01
N HIS A 392 4.76 -10.96 1.93
CA HIS A 392 3.93 -9.82 2.31
C HIS A 392 4.05 -9.39 3.79
N LYS A 393 4.57 -10.27 4.66
CA LYS A 393 4.66 -10.04 6.10
C LYS A 393 6.04 -10.33 6.70
N MET A 394 7.04 -10.63 5.88
CA MET A 394 8.40 -10.86 6.35
C MET A 394 9.45 -10.65 5.25
N HIS A 395 10.67 -10.36 5.67
CA HIS A 395 11.80 -10.14 4.78
C HIS A 395 12.21 -11.46 4.09
N PRO A 396 12.74 -11.44 2.86
CA PRO A 396 13.29 -12.64 2.22
C PRO A 396 14.39 -13.37 3.01
N SER A 397 15.02 -12.71 3.98
CA SER A 397 16.01 -13.32 4.89
C SER A 397 15.44 -13.94 6.17
N ASP A 398 14.12 -13.86 6.38
CA ASP A 398 13.48 -14.31 7.61
C ASP A 398 13.69 -15.80 7.84
N SER A 399 14.04 -16.18 9.08
CA SER A 399 14.37 -17.56 9.44
C SER A 399 13.21 -18.54 9.32
N ARG A 400 11.98 -18.04 9.20
CA ARG A 400 10.76 -18.85 9.03
C ARG A 400 10.44 -19.15 7.56
N LEU A 401 11.10 -18.49 6.61
CA LEU A 401 10.91 -18.77 5.19
C LEU A 401 11.59 -20.07 4.77
N ASP A 402 11.03 -20.70 3.74
CA ASP A 402 11.71 -21.81 3.10
C ASP A 402 12.99 -21.31 2.42
N THR A 403 13.99 -22.19 2.36
CA THR A 403 15.33 -21.83 1.87
C THR A 403 15.31 -21.47 0.38
N TRP A 404 15.77 -20.26 0.08
CA TRP A 404 16.09 -19.85 -1.28
C TRP A 404 17.31 -20.64 -1.78
N THR A 405 17.08 -21.57 -2.71
CA THR A 405 18.14 -22.46 -3.22
C THR A 405 19.09 -21.69 -4.13
N GLU A 406 20.41 -21.69 -3.82
CA GLU A 406 21.42 -20.88 -4.52
C GLU A 406 21.53 -21.19 -6.03
N SER A 407 21.32 -22.45 -6.42
CA SER A 407 21.21 -22.86 -7.81
C SER A 407 20.20 -23.98 -7.96
N LEU A 408 19.00 -23.63 -8.42
CA LEU A 408 17.89 -24.55 -8.60
C LEU A 408 17.94 -25.17 -10.00
N THR A 409 17.82 -26.49 -10.10
CA THR A 409 17.39 -27.15 -11.35
C THR A 409 15.94 -27.57 -11.18
N PHE A 410 15.04 -26.95 -11.93
CA PHE A 410 13.60 -27.19 -11.92
C PHE A 410 13.18 -27.92 -13.19
N THR A 411 12.26 -28.88 -13.08
CA THR A 411 11.73 -29.68 -14.19
C THR A 411 10.26 -29.33 -14.42
N PRO A 412 9.96 -28.40 -15.35
CA PRO A 412 8.59 -27.94 -15.57
C PRO A 412 7.63 -29.08 -15.93
N GLY A 413 6.43 -29.05 -15.36
CA GLY A 413 5.41 -30.09 -15.53
C GLY A 413 5.69 -31.40 -14.79
N THR A 414 6.77 -31.47 -14.00
CA THR A 414 7.09 -32.60 -13.11
C THR A 414 7.27 -32.14 -11.66
N ASP A 415 8.11 -31.12 -11.45
CA ASP A 415 8.31 -30.51 -10.14
C ASP A 415 7.09 -29.65 -9.79
N ASP A 416 6.78 -29.58 -8.50
CA ASP A 416 5.66 -28.77 -8.00
C ASP A 416 6.02 -27.29 -8.08
N ASP A 417 5.13 -26.46 -8.63
CA ASP A 417 5.33 -25.01 -8.77
C ASP A 417 5.62 -24.33 -7.42
N SER A 418 5.14 -24.89 -6.31
CA SER A 418 5.46 -24.42 -4.95
C SER A 418 6.92 -24.56 -4.54
N THR A 419 7.73 -25.27 -5.33
CA THR A 419 9.18 -25.33 -5.18
C THR A 419 9.93 -24.35 -6.08
N PHE A 420 9.27 -23.73 -7.04
CA PHE A 420 9.83 -22.65 -7.85
C PHE A 420 9.83 -21.34 -7.03
N PRO A 421 10.94 -20.60 -6.94
CA PRO A 421 11.01 -19.39 -6.12
C PRO A 421 10.17 -18.26 -6.70
N MET A 422 9.38 -17.59 -5.86
CA MET A 422 8.59 -16.43 -6.27
C MET A 422 9.44 -15.29 -6.88
N ALA A 423 10.71 -15.19 -6.45
CA ALA A 423 11.66 -14.18 -6.91
C ALA A 423 13.04 -14.79 -7.19
N MET A 424 13.76 -14.15 -8.10
CA MET A 424 15.18 -14.42 -8.34
C MET A 424 16.00 -13.17 -8.06
N PHE A 425 16.97 -13.28 -7.16
CA PHE A 425 17.93 -12.23 -6.79
C PHE A 425 19.32 -12.61 -7.28
N ARG A 426 19.99 -11.67 -7.94
CA ARG A 426 21.30 -11.89 -8.57
C ARG A 426 22.37 -12.38 -7.59
N ALA A 427 22.29 -11.98 -6.32
CA ALA A 427 23.27 -12.35 -5.29
C ALA A 427 22.80 -13.48 -4.35
N VAL A 428 21.69 -14.17 -4.65
CA VAL A 428 21.12 -15.20 -3.77
C VAL A 428 20.86 -16.52 -4.47
N ASN A 429 20.03 -16.53 -5.52
CA ASN A 429 19.51 -17.74 -6.15
C ASN A 429 19.57 -17.68 -7.68
N ASP A 430 20.56 -16.95 -8.21
CA ASP A 430 20.89 -16.86 -9.63
C ASP A 430 22.11 -17.77 -9.92
N PRO A 431 22.04 -18.71 -10.88
CA PRO A 431 20.94 -18.93 -11.83
C PRO A 431 19.90 -19.97 -11.40
N ILE A 432 18.74 -19.93 -12.06
CA ILE A 432 17.73 -21.00 -12.07
C ILE A 432 17.81 -21.73 -13.42
N THR A 433 17.96 -23.05 -13.41
CA THR A 433 17.99 -23.89 -14.61
C THR A 433 16.67 -24.64 -14.78
N LEU A 434 15.97 -24.45 -15.89
CA LEU A 434 14.82 -25.25 -16.31
C LEU A 434 15.29 -26.42 -17.17
N SER A 435 14.97 -27.65 -16.78
CA SER A 435 15.31 -28.88 -17.50
C SER A 435 14.04 -29.55 -18.04
N PHE A 436 13.94 -29.75 -19.34
CA PHE A 436 12.73 -30.28 -19.98
C PHE A 436 13.08 -31.15 -21.18
N THR A 437 12.13 -31.96 -21.65
CA THR A 437 12.34 -32.84 -22.81
C THR A 437 11.52 -32.38 -24.00
N LEU A 438 12.14 -32.35 -25.18
CA LEU A 438 11.47 -32.11 -26.45
C LEU A 438 11.43 -33.38 -27.30
N SER A 439 10.26 -33.66 -27.89
CA SER A 439 10.16 -34.61 -29.00
C SER A 439 10.90 -34.09 -30.23
N SER A 440 11.20 -34.97 -31.20
CA SER A 440 11.83 -34.55 -32.46
C SER A 440 11.00 -33.55 -33.24
N ALA A 441 9.67 -33.68 -33.21
CA ALA A 441 8.78 -32.69 -33.82
C ALA A 441 8.84 -31.35 -33.09
N GLN A 442 8.95 -31.36 -31.75
CA GLN A 442 9.04 -30.12 -31.00
C GLN A 442 10.36 -29.38 -31.24
N ALA A 443 11.48 -30.11 -31.23
CA ALA A 443 12.81 -29.54 -31.44
C ALA A 443 13.08 -29.09 -32.88
N ALA A 444 12.27 -29.54 -33.86
CA ALA A 444 12.40 -29.16 -35.27
C ALA A 444 11.81 -27.77 -35.58
N GLU A 445 11.12 -27.13 -34.64
CA GLU A 445 10.51 -25.81 -34.81
C GLU A 445 11.07 -24.81 -33.77
N PRO A 446 11.16 -23.51 -34.11
CA PRO A 446 11.46 -22.48 -33.12
C PRO A 446 10.46 -22.52 -31.96
N ARG A 447 10.91 -22.17 -30.77
CA ARG A 447 10.07 -22.11 -29.56
C ARG A 447 10.06 -20.73 -28.97
N THR A 448 8.98 -20.36 -28.31
CA THR A 448 8.92 -19.09 -27.59
C THR A 448 8.82 -19.36 -26.10
N LEU A 449 9.84 -18.90 -25.36
CA LEU A 449 9.78 -18.85 -23.91
C LEU A 449 9.13 -17.52 -23.52
N LYS A 450 8.04 -17.57 -22.76
CA LYS A 450 7.40 -16.39 -22.18
C LYS A 450 7.67 -16.33 -20.68
N ILE A 451 7.99 -15.15 -20.17
CA ILE A 451 8.26 -14.90 -18.75
C ILE A 451 7.47 -13.67 -18.32
N GLY A 452 6.49 -13.87 -17.46
CA GLY A 452 5.75 -12.82 -16.77
C GLY A 452 6.46 -12.39 -15.51
N LEU A 453 6.65 -11.08 -15.36
CA LEU A 453 7.16 -10.48 -14.15
C LEU A 453 6.15 -9.50 -13.60
N THR A 454 5.85 -9.62 -12.30
CA THR A 454 4.97 -8.69 -11.59
C THR A 454 5.75 -7.49 -11.06
N LEU A 455 7.03 -7.66 -10.74
CA LEU A 455 7.92 -6.64 -10.21
C LEU A 455 9.37 -6.89 -10.67
N ALA A 456 10.10 -5.81 -10.90
CA ALA A 456 11.56 -5.81 -11.02
C ALA A 456 12.15 -4.67 -10.18
N GLN A 457 13.35 -4.87 -9.63
CA GLN A 457 14.08 -3.83 -8.89
C GLN A 457 15.54 -3.72 -9.35
N SER A 458 16.16 -2.56 -9.12
CA SER A 458 17.56 -2.28 -9.46
C SER A 458 17.89 -2.67 -10.91
N SER A 459 17.04 -2.25 -11.86
CA SER A 459 17.13 -2.58 -13.29
C SER A 459 17.11 -4.09 -13.63
N GLY A 460 16.62 -4.96 -12.74
CA GLY A 460 16.54 -6.41 -12.98
C GLY A 460 15.69 -6.77 -14.19
N ARG A 461 16.09 -7.85 -14.88
CA ARG A 461 15.34 -8.57 -15.92
C ARG A 461 15.97 -9.93 -16.17
N CYS A 462 15.20 -10.87 -16.74
CA CYS A 462 15.70 -12.19 -17.07
C CYS A 462 16.63 -12.17 -18.29
N SER A 463 17.81 -12.77 -18.16
CA SER A 463 18.68 -13.22 -19.24
C SER A 463 18.44 -14.71 -19.45
N VAL A 464 18.47 -15.16 -20.71
CA VAL A 464 18.10 -16.52 -21.09
C VAL A 464 19.22 -17.15 -21.92
N THR A 465 19.74 -18.27 -21.46
CA THR A 465 20.70 -19.11 -22.20
C THR A 465 20.11 -20.51 -22.39
N VAL A 466 20.22 -21.07 -23.60
CA VAL A 466 19.65 -22.37 -23.95
C VAL A 466 20.76 -23.32 -24.36
N ASN A 467 20.82 -24.48 -23.70
CA ASN A 467 21.78 -25.56 -23.95
C ASN A 467 23.26 -25.11 -23.94
N SER A 468 23.57 -23.98 -23.28
CA SER A 468 24.89 -23.33 -23.27
C SER A 468 25.40 -22.83 -24.64
N ASP A 469 24.65 -23.03 -25.71
CA ASP A 469 25.06 -22.74 -27.09
C ASP A 469 24.44 -21.46 -27.65
N TRP A 470 23.31 -21.02 -27.07
CA TRP A 470 22.59 -19.83 -27.51
C TRP A 470 22.18 -18.97 -26.33
N THR A 471 22.44 -17.67 -26.42
CA THR A 471 21.99 -16.66 -25.44
C THR A 471 21.10 -15.65 -26.13
N ALA A 472 19.94 -15.40 -25.54
CA ALA A 472 19.00 -14.43 -26.05
C ALA A 472 19.52 -13.00 -25.87
N LYS A 473 19.01 -12.07 -26.69
CA LYS A 473 19.22 -10.65 -26.44
C LYS A 473 18.54 -10.26 -25.12
N VAL A 474 19.26 -9.57 -24.25
CA VAL A 474 18.72 -9.06 -22.98
C VAL A 474 17.69 -7.95 -23.27
N PRO A 475 16.45 -8.04 -22.74
CA PRO A 475 15.42 -7.02 -22.95
C PRO A 475 15.67 -5.77 -22.10
N ALA A 476 14.89 -4.71 -22.37
CA ALA A 476 14.85 -3.53 -21.51
C ALA A 476 14.23 -3.89 -20.15
N SER A 477 14.67 -3.24 -19.08
CA SER A 477 14.05 -3.41 -17.75
C SER A 477 12.84 -2.49 -17.58
N VAL A 478 11.89 -2.91 -16.76
CA VAL A 478 10.77 -2.09 -16.25
C VAL A 478 10.83 -1.91 -14.74
N ALA A 479 12.02 -2.03 -14.15
CA ALA A 479 12.17 -1.93 -12.71
C ALA A 479 11.59 -0.62 -12.15
N VAL A 480 10.90 -0.73 -11.02
CA VAL A 480 10.48 0.44 -10.24
C VAL A 480 11.70 1.16 -9.66
N SER A 481 11.51 2.42 -9.28
CA SER A 481 12.59 3.27 -8.76
C SER A 481 12.99 2.96 -7.32
N THR A 482 12.15 2.27 -6.55
CA THR A 482 12.39 1.97 -5.12
C THR A 482 12.23 0.48 -4.82
N ARG A 483 12.69 0.04 -3.63
CA ARG A 483 12.65 -1.38 -3.20
C ARG A 483 11.22 -1.94 -3.27
N GLY A 484 11.03 -3.24 -3.44
CA GLY A 484 9.69 -3.85 -3.39
C GLY A 484 9.65 -5.12 -2.57
N VAL A 485 10.28 -6.17 -3.09
CA VAL A 485 10.20 -7.53 -2.51
C VAL A 485 10.68 -7.61 -1.06
N THR A 486 11.71 -6.84 -0.69
CA THR A 486 12.22 -6.78 0.70
C THR A 486 11.31 -6.01 1.65
N ARG A 487 10.25 -5.38 1.13
CA ARG A 487 9.23 -4.61 1.87
C ARG A 487 7.84 -5.22 1.73
N GLY A 488 7.77 -6.51 1.36
CA GLY A 488 6.51 -7.25 1.21
C GLY A 488 5.63 -6.83 0.04
N VAL A 489 6.23 -6.15 -0.96
CA VAL A 489 5.55 -5.77 -2.20
C VAL A 489 6.01 -6.69 -3.33
N THR A 490 5.05 -7.32 -4.01
CA THR A 490 5.29 -8.19 -5.17
C THR A 490 4.77 -7.60 -6.47
N LEU A 491 4.12 -6.44 -6.43
CA LEU A 491 3.55 -5.75 -7.59
C LEU A 491 4.38 -4.51 -7.95
N GLY A 492 4.61 -4.33 -9.25
CA GLY A 492 5.22 -3.14 -9.83
C GLY A 492 4.77 -2.99 -11.28
N ASN A 493 5.70 -2.59 -12.15
CA ASN A 493 5.41 -2.54 -13.58
C ASN A 493 5.40 -3.97 -14.15
N TYR A 494 4.20 -4.50 -14.39
CA TYR A 494 4.05 -5.81 -15.00
C TYR A 494 4.71 -5.85 -16.39
N MET A 495 5.41 -6.94 -16.71
CA MET A 495 6.03 -7.12 -18.03
C MET A 495 6.02 -8.59 -18.44
N LEU A 496 5.62 -8.83 -19.69
CA LEU A 496 5.74 -10.11 -20.37
C LEU A 496 6.93 -10.05 -21.33
N TYR A 497 7.99 -10.81 -21.04
CA TYR A 497 9.10 -10.99 -21.97
C TYR A 497 8.91 -12.25 -22.81
N GLU A 498 9.10 -12.13 -24.12
CA GLU A 498 9.06 -13.24 -25.06
C GLU A 498 10.43 -13.45 -25.72
N TYR A 499 10.96 -14.66 -25.59
CA TYR A 499 12.25 -15.06 -26.14
C TYR A 499 12.04 -16.12 -27.22
N ILE A 500 12.27 -15.74 -28.48
CA ILE A 500 12.24 -16.68 -29.60
C ILE A 500 13.54 -17.46 -29.63
N ILE A 501 13.47 -18.74 -29.29
CA ILE A 501 14.56 -19.71 -29.29
C ILE A 501 14.62 -20.38 -30.67
N PRO A 502 15.72 -20.23 -31.42
CA PRO A 502 15.85 -20.83 -32.74
C PRO A 502 16.01 -22.34 -32.66
N THR A 503 15.61 -23.06 -33.72
CA THR A 503 15.79 -24.52 -33.83
C THR A 503 17.23 -24.96 -33.63
N SER A 504 18.20 -24.15 -34.06
CA SER A 504 19.63 -24.43 -33.90
C SER A 504 20.10 -24.46 -32.44
N ALA A 505 19.30 -23.94 -31.51
CA ALA A 505 19.57 -23.96 -30.08
C ALA A 505 18.88 -25.13 -29.36
N LEU A 506 18.02 -25.90 -30.06
CA LEU A 506 17.21 -26.96 -29.48
C LEU A 506 17.68 -28.33 -29.94
N VAL A 507 17.51 -29.34 -29.07
CA VAL A 507 17.82 -30.73 -29.37
C VAL A 507 16.62 -31.63 -29.09
N THR A 508 16.55 -32.78 -29.77
CA THR A 508 15.64 -33.85 -29.36
C THR A 508 16.12 -34.42 -28.03
N GLY A 509 15.21 -34.65 -27.09
CA GLY A 509 15.55 -35.12 -25.75
C GLY A 509 15.67 -33.95 -24.77
N THR A 510 16.58 -34.08 -23.80
CA THR A 510 16.73 -33.10 -22.73
C THR A 510 17.33 -31.78 -23.24
N ASN A 511 16.65 -30.69 -22.92
CA ASN A 511 17.08 -29.32 -23.13
C ASN A 511 17.17 -28.61 -21.78
N LYS A 512 18.00 -27.57 -21.71
CA LYS A 512 18.13 -26.69 -20.55
C LYS A 512 17.97 -25.24 -20.95
N ILE A 513 17.16 -24.52 -20.17
CA ILE A 513 17.09 -23.05 -20.19
C ILE A 513 17.68 -22.56 -18.86
N GLU A 514 18.75 -21.79 -18.91
CA GLU A 514 19.29 -21.08 -17.75
C GLU A 514 18.71 -19.67 -17.72
N LEU A 515 18.05 -19.34 -16.60
CA LEU A 515 17.55 -18.03 -16.26
C LEU A 515 18.54 -17.36 -15.30
N SER A 516 18.99 -16.16 -15.67
CA SER A 516 19.84 -15.32 -14.81
C SER A 516 19.32 -13.88 -14.75
N ILE A 517 19.78 -13.11 -13.77
CA ILE A 517 19.48 -11.68 -13.67
C ILE A 517 20.51 -10.88 -14.46
N ALA A 518 20.04 -10.21 -15.51
CA ALA A 518 20.78 -9.09 -16.08
C ALA A 518 20.39 -7.80 -15.35
N SER A 519 21.38 -7.00 -14.97
CA SER A 519 21.17 -5.63 -14.50
C SER A 519 22.29 -4.70 -14.96
N GLY A 520 21.94 -3.45 -15.26
CA GLY A 520 22.91 -2.36 -15.50
C GLY A 520 23.33 -1.64 -14.22
N SER A 521 22.65 -1.93 -13.10
CA SER A 521 22.96 -1.39 -11.78
C SER A 521 24.00 -2.27 -11.09
N THR A 522 24.89 -1.66 -10.31
CA THR A 522 25.80 -2.38 -9.40
C THR A 522 25.03 -2.87 -8.18
N ASP A 523 25.25 -4.11 -7.76
CA ASP A 523 24.65 -4.60 -6.51
C ASP A 523 25.33 -4.00 -5.29
N PRO A 524 24.56 -3.65 -4.25
CA PRO A 524 25.10 -3.32 -2.95
C PRO A 524 25.61 -4.59 -2.22
N SER A 525 26.24 -4.42 -1.06
CA SER A 525 26.75 -5.53 -0.25
C SER A 525 25.64 -6.41 0.34
N GLU A 526 24.48 -5.82 0.60
CA GLU A 526 23.30 -6.52 1.10
C GLU A 526 22.68 -7.35 -0.04
N LYS A 527 22.85 -8.68 0.01
CA LYS A 527 22.46 -9.59 -1.08
C LYS A 527 20.99 -9.48 -1.51
N TRP A 528 20.09 -9.15 -0.59
CA TRP A 528 18.65 -9.01 -0.84
C TRP A 528 18.27 -7.71 -1.58
N LEU A 529 19.19 -6.74 -1.58
CA LEU A 529 19.08 -5.51 -2.37
C LEU A 529 19.71 -5.63 -3.77
N SER A 530 20.27 -6.80 -4.10
CA SER A 530 20.72 -7.08 -5.47
C SER A 530 19.56 -6.97 -6.46
N ALA A 531 19.91 -6.77 -7.72
CA ALA A 531 18.93 -6.79 -8.80
C ALA A 531 18.09 -8.07 -8.74
N SER A 532 16.77 -7.91 -8.81
CA SER A 532 15.85 -9.03 -8.70
C SER A 532 14.58 -8.80 -9.50
N VAL A 533 13.87 -9.90 -9.71
CA VAL A 533 12.56 -9.94 -10.34
C VAL A 533 11.62 -10.83 -9.52
N VAL A 534 10.33 -10.54 -9.58
CA VAL A 534 9.24 -11.38 -9.06
C VAL A 534 8.49 -11.95 -10.26
N PHE A 535 8.25 -13.26 -10.25
CA PHE A 535 7.58 -13.96 -11.34
C PHE A 535 6.05 -13.93 -11.17
N ASP A 536 5.35 -13.88 -12.31
CA ASP A 536 3.93 -14.22 -12.44
C ASP A 536 3.81 -15.69 -12.89
N ALA A 537 4.15 -15.94 -14.15
CA ALA A 537 4.20 -17.27 -14.74
C ALA A 537 5.27 -17.36 -15.82
N LEU A 538 5.66 -18.60 -16.15
CA LEU A 538 6.56 -18.91 -17.25
C LEU A 538 5.95 -20.02 -18.10
N GLU A 539 6.10 -19.93 -19.43
CA GLU A 539 5.68 -21.02 -20.33
C GLU A 539 6.59 -21.13 -21.55
N LEU A 540 6.68 -22.34 -22.10
CA LEU A 540 7.33 -22.60 -23.38
C LEU A 540 6.29 -23.09 -24.39
N VAL A 541 6.24 -22.43 -25.55
CA VAL A 541 5.28 -22.71 -26.64
C VAL A 541 5.99 -23.10 -27.93
#